data_AF-A0A0Q5NF06-F1
#
_entry.id   AF-A0A0Q5NF06-F1
#
_cell.length_a   1.000
_cell.length_b   1.000
_cell.length_c   1.000
_cell.angle_alpha   90.00
_cell.angle_beta   90.00
_cell.angle_gamma   90.00
#
_symmetry.space_group_name_H-M   'P 1'
#
loop_
_entity.id
_entity.type
_entity.pdbx_description
1 polymer ?
#
loop_
_entity_poly.entity_id
_entity_poly.type
_entity_poly.pdbx_seq_one_letter_code
_entity_poly.pdbx_strand_id
1 'polypeptide(L)'
;MKYLDKFHPDNFYHIFNHAVGKENLFNYHDNYIFFLSKFDDYVSPIAKTFCYCLMPNHFHILVQIRDEDIIRTLAKNNDESLDFHKFVLQSSAISK
;
A
#
# COMPACT_ATOMS: atom_id res chain seq x y z
N MET A 1 10.91 -12.00 -11.38
CA MET A 1 10.58 -11.80 -9.96
C MET A 1 9.54 -12.85 -9.60
N LYS A 2 9.94 -13.94 -8.92
CA LYS A 2 9.19 -15.23 -8.90
C LYS A 2 8.28 -15.45 -7.69
N TYR A 3 8.10 -14.44 -6.83
CA TYR A 3 7.37 -14.56 -5.56
C TYR A 3 6.67 -13.24 -5.19
N LEU A 4 5.73 -12.78 -6.02
CA LEU A 4 4.72 -11.82 -5.54
C LEU A 4 3.44 -12.62 -5.31
N ASP A 5 3.17 -12.95 -4.04
CA ASP A 5 1.84 -13.43 -3.67
C ASP A 5 0.82 -12.35 -3.97
N LYS A 6 -0.32 -12.77 -4.52
CA LYS A 6 -1.37 -11.82 -4.90
C LYS A 6 -2.05 -11.29 -3.65
N PHE A 7 -2.41 -10.01 -3.71
CA PHE A 7 -3.37 -9.46 -2.76
C PHE A 7 -4.75 -10.03 -3.07
N HIS A 8 -5.47 -10.39 -2.02
CA HIS A 8 -6.82 -10.90 -2.08
C HIS A 8 -7.75 -9.93 -1.34
N PRO A 9 -8.97 -9.69 -1.84
CA PRO A 9 -9.99 -8.89 -1.15
C PRO A 9 -10.24 -9.41 0.27
N ASP A 10 -10.59 -8.50 1.18
CA ASP A 10 -10.95 -8.78 2.59
C ASP A 10 -9.88 -9.45 3.46
N ASN A 11 -8.72 -9.76 2.90
CA ASN A 11 -7.61 -10.37 3.62
C ASN A 11 -6.74 -9.33 4.31
N PHE A 12 -6.15 -9.75 5.43
CA PHE A 12 -5.23 -8.96 6.24
C PHE A 12 -3.79 -9.20 5.81
N TYR A 13 -3.03 -8.10 5.74
CA TYR A 13 -1.63 -8.11 5.36
C TYR A 13 -0.82 -7.24 6.32
N HIS A 14 0.29 -7.82 6.80
CA HIS A 14 1.33 -7.08 7.48
C HIS A 14 2.39 -6.67 6.47
N ILE A 15 2.36 -5.42 6.06
CA ILE A 15 3.30 -4.84 5.10
C ILE A 15 4.46 -4.23 5.87
N PHE A 16 5.68 -4.59 5.52
CA PHE A 16 6.86 -4.03 6.14
C PHE A 16 7.98 -3.83 5.11
N ASN A 17 8.84 -2.86 5.37
CA ASN A 17 10.05 -2.64 4.60
C ASN A 17 11.16 -2.15 5.52
N HIS A 18 12.39 -2.55 5.22
CA HIS A 18 13.59 -2.13 5.93
C HIS A 18 14.58 -1.53 4.93
N ALA A 19 15.24 -0.44 5.32
CA ALA A 19 16.29 0.19 4.55
C ALA A 19 17.43 -0.77 4.23
N VAL A 20 18.18 -0.49 3.16
CA VAL A 20 19.37 -1.28 2.84
C VAL A 20 20.47 -0.99 3.87
N GLY A 21 20.98 -2.04 4.52
CA GLY A 21 22.08 -1.92 5.47
C GLY A 21 21.70 -1.16 6.74
N LYS A 22 22.40 -0.05 7.01
CA LYS A 22 22.26 0.75 8.23
C LYS A 22 21.67 2.14 7.97
N GLU A 23 21.20 2.39 6.76
CA GLU A 23 20.63 3.68 6.37
C GLU A 23 19.26 3.90 7.02
N ASN A 24 18.87 5.17 7.18
CA ASN A 24 17.52 5.54 7.59
C ASN A 24 16.63 5.83 6.37
N LEU A 25 15.41 5.31 6.39
CA LEU A 25 14.32 5.72 5.48
C LEU A 25 13.85 7.14 5.79
N PHE A 26 13.81 7.49 7.09
CA PHE A 26 13.32 8.77 7.57
C PHE A 26 14.45 9.49 8.31
N ASN A 27 15.06 10.45 7.62
CA ASN A 27 16.18 11.23 8.16
C ASN A 27 15.71 12.48 8.92
N TYR A 28 14.51 12.97 8.56
CA TYR A 28 13.90 14.16 9.14
C TYR A 28 12.44 13.89 9.50
N HIS A 29 11.90 14.63 10.47
CA HIS A 29 10.49 14.53 10.88
C HIS A 29 9.53 14.65 9.69
N ASP A 30 9.83 15.58 8.77
CA ASP A 30 9.01 15.81 7.57
C ASP A 30 8.95 14.60 6.64
N ASN A 31 9.94 13.69 6.67
CA ASN A 31 9.88 12.46 5.88
C ASN A 31 8.77 11.53 6.38
N TYR A 32 8.51 11.48 7.69
CA TYR A 32 7.42 10.70 8.25
C TYR A 32 6.06 11.27 7.83
N ILE A 33 5.91 12.59 7.91
CA ILE A 33 4.67 13.28 7.50
C ILE A 33 4.44 13.06 6.00
N PHE A 34 5.47 13.27 5.18
CA PHE A 34 5.40 13.05 3.74
C PHE A 34 5.03 11.60 3.40
N PHE A 35 5.64 10.63 4.06
CA PHE A 35 5.32 9.22 3.87
C PHE A 35 3.88 8.91 4.23
N LEU A 36 3.37 9.37 5.39
CA LEU A 36 1.99 9.14 5.80
C LEU A 36 0.99 9.84 4.87
N SER A 37 1.30 11.05 4.39
CA SER A 37 0.48 11.74 3.40
C SER A 37 0.40 10.96 2.09
N LYS A 38 1.53 10.45 1.59
CA LYS A 38 1.51 9.60 0.38
C LYS A 38 0.85 8.24 0.62
N PHE A 39 1.07 7.66 1.78
CA PHE A 39 0.38 6.43 2.16
C PHE A 39 -1.14 6.64 2.15
N ASP A 40 -1.64 7.75 2.68
CA ASP A 40 -3.06 8.07 2.67
C ASP A 40 -3.59 8.29 1.24
N ASP A 41 -2.85 9.05 0.41
CA ASP A 41 -3.21 9.29 -0.99
C ASP A 41 -3.37 7.98 -1.79
N TYR A 42 -2.48 7.01 -1.57
CA TYR A 42 -2.36 5.82 -2.43
C TYR A 42 -2.97 4.54 -1.84
N VAL A 43 -2.93 4.36 -0.52
CA VAL A 43 -3.25 3.08 0.13
C VAL A 43 -4.62 3.12 0.79
N SER A 44 -5.01 4.21 1.46
CA SER A 44 -6.32 4.33 2.11
C SER A 44 -7.54 4.10 1.18
N PRO A 45 -7.49 4.45 -0.12
CA PRO A 45 -8.57 4.12 -1.04
C PRO A 45 -8.74 2.61 -1.23
N ILE A 46 -7.65 1.84 -1.28
CA ILE A 46 -7.66 0.41 -1.62
C ILE A 46 -7.57 -0.52 -0.41
N ALA A 47 -7.18 -0.01 0.76
CA ALA A 47 -7.02 -0.79 1.97
C ALA A 47 -7.46 -0.02 3.22
N LYS A 48 -7.98 -0.74 4.22
CA LYS A 48 -8.25 -0.23 5.56
C LYS A 48 -7.00 -0.42 6.42
N THR A 49 -6.52 0.65 7.03
CA THR A 49 -5.33 0.62 7.91
C THR A 49 -5.76 0.48 9.36
N PHE A 50 -5.20 -0.51 10.06
CA PHE A 50 -5.53 -0.79 11.47
C PHE A 50 -4.49 -0.22 12.42
N CYS A 51 -3.21 -0.36 12.08
CA CYS A 51 -2.12 0.20 12.85
C CYS A 51 -0.88 0.36 11.97
N TYR A 52 0.05 1.21 12.41
CA TYR A 52 1.35 1.37 11.80
C TYR A 52 2.42 1.70 12.85
N CYS A 53 3.67 1.37 12.54
CA CYS A 53 4.85 1.76 13.28
C CYS A 53 5.91 2.24 12.30
N LEU A 54 6.41 3.47 12.49
CA LEU A 54 7.47 4.06 11.67
C LEU A 54 8.73 4.21 12.53
N MET A 55 9.78 3.48 12.18
CA MET A 55 11.10 3.59 12.79
C MET A 55 12.06 4.23 11.78
N PRO A 56 13.15 4.88 12.21
CA PRO A 56 14.07 5.58 11.30
C PRO A 56 14.52 4.76 10.10
N ASN A 57 14.76 3.46 10.28
CA ASN A 57 15.27 2.55 9.24
C ASN A 57 14.25 1.53 8.70
N HIS A 58 13.03 1.46 9.23
CA HIS A 58 12.01 0.51 8.74
C HIS A 58 10.59 0.90 9.16
N PHE A 59 9.60 0.33 8.49
CA PHE A 59 8.20 0.53 8.86
C PHE A 59 7.41 -0.78 8.83
N HIS A 60 6.31 -0.79 9.57
CA HIS A 60 5.34 -1.86 9.66
C HIS A 60 3.93 -1.28 9.57
N ILE A 61 3.06 -1.87 8.76
CA ILE A 61 1.69 -1.42 8.58
C ILE A 61 0.79 -2.65 8.48
N LEU A 62 -0.26 -2.68 9.30
CA LEU A 62 -1.29 -3.70 9.21
C LEU A 62 -2.48 -3.13 8.43
N VAL A 63 -2.79 -3.77 7.31
CA VAL A 63 -3.92 -3.39 6.46
C VAL A 63 -4.85 -4.57 6.19
N GLN A 64 -6.10 -4.28 5.87
CA GLN A 64 -7.01 -5.20 5.20
C GLN A 64 -7.32 -4.64 3.83
N ILE A 65 -7.14 -5.43 2.77
CA ILE A 65 -7.53 -4.98 1.43
C ILE A 65 -9.04 -4.87 1.37
N ARG A 66 -9.55 -3.79 0.77
CA ARG A 66 -11.01 -3.61 0.64
C ARG A 66 -11.61 -4.69 -0.26
N ASP A 67 -12.92 -4.85 -0.15
CA ASP A 67 -13.68 -5.78 -0.98
C ASP A 67 -13.50 -5.47 -2.48
N GLU A 68 -13.72 -6.49 -3.29
CA GLU A 68 -13.47 -6.44 -4.72
C GLU A 68 -14.34 -5.40 -5.43
N ASP A 69 -15.58 -5.20 -4.97
CA ASP A 69 -16.54 -4.26 -5.57
C ASP A 69 -16.09 -2.80 -5.39
N ILE A 70 -15.58 -2.45 -4.21
CA ILE A 70 -14.96 -1.14 -3.98
C ILE A 70 -13.77 -0.94 -4.92
N ILE A 71 -12.89 -1.94 -5.05
CA ILE A 71 -11.70 -1.82 -5.90
C ILE A 71 -12.08 -1.68 -7.38
N ARG A 72 -13.06 -2.43 -7.86
CA ARG A 72 -13.60 -2.30 -9.22
C ARG A 72 -14.20 -0.92 -9.46
N THR A 73 -14.94 -0.39 -8.49
CA THR A 73 -15.51 0.97 -8.54
C THR A 73 -14.41 2.03 -8.66
N LEU A 74 -13.34 1.89 -7.86
CA LEU A 74 -12.19 2.81 -7.90
C LEU A 74 -11.44 2.76 -9.24
N ALA A 75 -11.35 1.58 -9.85
CA ALA A 75 -10.69 1.40 -11.13
C ALA A 75 -11.44 2.08 -12.31
N LYS A 76 -12.70 2.52 -12.12
CA LYS A 76 -13.57 3.07 -13.18
C LYS A 76 -13.63 2.20 -14.44
N ASN A 77 -13.41 0.89 -14.27
CA ASN A 77 -13.40 -0.09 -15.34
C ASN A 77 -14.61 -0.99 -15.16
N ASN A 78 -15.57 -0.92 -16.09
CA ASN A 78 -16.71 -1.83 -16.18
C ASN A 78 -16.35 -3.16 -16.86
N ASP A 79 -15.06 -3.43 -17.06
CA ASP A 79 -14.56 -4.65 -17.67
C ASP A 79 -14.30 -5.70 -16.58
N GLU A 80 -14.94 -6.87 -16.71
CA GLU A 80 -14.72 -8.02 -15.83
C GLU A 80 -13.26 -8.50 -15.84
N SER A 81 -12.48 -8.16 -16.89
CA SER A 81 -11.08 -8.54 -17.06
C SER A 81 -10.08 -7.81 -16.13
N LEU A 82 -10.55 -6.93 -15.24
CA LEU A 82 -9.69 -6.19 -14.30
C LEU A 82 -8.82 -7.17 -13.48
N ASP A 83 -7.51 -7.09 -13.68
CA ASP A 83 -6.55 -7.76 -12.80
C ASP A 83 -6.43 -6.94 -11.50
N PHE A 84 -7.22 -7.34 -10.50
CA PHE A 84 -7.24 -6.77 -9.16
C PHE A 84 -5.84 -6.57 -8.57
N HIS A 85 -4.99 -7.59 -8.68
CA HIS A 85 -3.66 -7.56 -8.12
C HIS A 85 -2.80 -6.50 -8.82
N LYS A 86 -2.91 -6.42 -10.14
CA LYS A 86 -2.22 -5.40 -10.93
C LYS A 86 -2.70 -3.98 -10.57
N PHE A 87 -4.00 -3.79 -10.35
CA PHE A 87 -4.53 -2.49 -9.94
C PHE A 87 -3.99 -2.07 -8.57
N VAL A 88 -4.05 -2.94 -7.57
CA VAL A 88 -3.49 -2.67 -6.23
C VAL A 88 -1.99 -2.31 -6.30
N LEU A 89 -1.23 -2.94 -7.20
CA LEU A 89 0.18 -2.61 -7.43
C LEU A 89 0.40 -1.31 -8.22
N GLN A 90 -0.53 -0.90 -9.09
CA GLN A 90 -0.39 0.27 -9.95
C GLN A 90 -0.95 1.55 -9.31
N SER A 91 -1.99 1.44 -8.48
CA SER A 91 -2.56 2.59 -7.76
C SER A 91 -1.58 3.22 -6.77
N SER A 92 -0.53 2.51 -6.35
CA SER A 92 0.60 3.06 -5.59
C SER A 92 1.61 3.84 -6.45
N ALA A 93 1.46 3.82 -7.78
CA ALA A 93 2.38 4.45 -8.74
C ALA A 93 1.73 5.54 -9.62
N ILE A 94 0.42 5.82 -9.47
CA ILE A 94 -0.33 6.77 -10.30
C ILE A 94 -0.75 7.97 -9.45
N SER A 95 0.18 8.88 -9.18
CA SER A 95 -0.13 10.31 -9.10
C SER A 95 1.10 11.07 -9.57
N LYS A 96 1.00 11.59 -10.79
CA LYS A 96 1.81 12.72 -11.26
C LYS A 96 0.96 13.96 -11.15
#